data_AF-A0AAE4FMI1-F1
#
_entry.id   AF-A0AAE4FMI1-F1
#
_cell.length_a   1.000
_cell.length_b   1.000
_cell.length_c   1.000
_cell.angle_alpha   90.00
_cell.angle_beta   90.00
_cell.angle_gamma   90.00
#
_symmetry.space_group_name_H-M   'P 1'
#
loop_
_entity.id
_entity.type
_entity.pdbx_description
1 polymer ?
#
loop_
_entity_poly.entity_id
_entity_poly.type
_entity_poly.pdbx_seq_one_letter_code
_entity_poly.pdbx_strand_id
1 'polypeptide(L)'
;MDKEQLKQLRYLKTEIEAIKKQIDNLECTMAIDKVKGSSSHFPYVKRSFTIEGVDYEEYNRKTIRLRKKLSRRISELMDLVEETNEFIEDIEDSLTRQIISLRYINGLTWEEVAANVGGGTTAESVRKVAERFLK
;
A
#
# COMPACT_ATOMS: atom_id res chain seq x y z
N MET A 1 -1.90 10.64 -19.55
CA MET A 1 -1.10 10.68 -18.31
C MET A 1 -0.81 12.13 -17.92
N ASP A 2 -1.21 12.54 -16.72
CA ASP A 2 -0.88 13.84 -16.12
C ASP A 2 0.10 13.71 -14.93
N LYS A 3 0.61 14.85 -14.45
CA LYS A 3 1.54 14.90 -13.31
C LYS A 3 0.95 14.30 -12.02
N GLU A 4 -0.36 14.43 -11.82
CA GLU A 4 -1.01 13.94 -10.60
C GLU A 4 -1.16 12.42 -10.64
N GLN A 5 -1.52 11.84 -11.79
CA GLN A 5 -1.52 10.41 -12.05
C GLN A 5 -0.13 9.80 -11.79
N LEU A 6 0.94 10.44 -12.29
CA LEU A 6 2.32 9.97 -12.03
C LEU A 6 2.70 9.99 -10.55
N LYS A 7 2.19 10.96 -9.76
CA LYS A 7 2.39 10.97 -8.31
C LYS A 7 1.62 9.87 -7.60
N GLN A 8 0.46 9.45 -8.13
CA GLN A 8 -0.34 8.36 -7.54
C GLN A 8 0.44 7.06 -7.43
N LEU A 9 1.40 6.79 -8.31
CA LEU A 9 2.30 5.62 -8.20
C LEU A 9 2.98 5.54 -6.83
N ARG A 10 3.51 6.66 -6.34
CA ARG A 10 4.19 6.70 -5.04
C ARG A 10 3.21 6.48 -3.89
N TYR A 11 2.05 7.13 -3.95
CA TYR A 11 1.02 7.00 -2.93
C TYR A 11 0.46 5.56 -2.87
N LEU A 12 0.16 4.95 -4.01
CA LEU A 12 -0.28 3.55 -4.09
C LEU A 12 0.76 2.59 -3.53
N LYS A 13 2.05 2.76 -3.86
CA LYS A 13 3.14 1.97 -3.25
C LYS A 13 3.14 2.09 -1.73
N THR A 14 3.02 3.30 -1.17
CA THR A 14 2.95 3.51 0.28
C THR A 14 1.70 2.93 0.93
N GLU A 15 0.54 3.00 0.25
CA GLU A 15 -0.70 2.39 0.74
C GLU A 15 -0.60 0.86 0.79
N ILE A 16 -0.04 0.24 -0.25
CA ILE A 16 0.20 -1.20 -0.28
C ILE A 16 1.11 -1.62 0.87
N GLU A 17 2.20 -0.90 1.11
CA GLU A 17 3.10 -1.18 2.23
C GLU A 17 2.39 -1.06 3.59
N ALA A 18 1.56 -0.03 3.77
CA ALA A 18 0.76 0.13 4.98
C ALA A 18 -0.24 -1.02 5.18
N ILE A 19 -0.89 -1.50 4.11
CA ILE A 19 -1.80 -2.65 4.18
C ILE A 19 -1.04 -3.94 4.50
N LYS A 20 0.14 -4.16 3.91
CA LYS A 20 1.00 -5.30 4.24
C LYS A 20 1.37 -5.31 5.72
N LYS A 21 1.83 -4.18 6.26
CA LYS A 21 2.10 -4.03 7.69
C LYS A 21 0.87 -4.28 8.56
N GLN A 22 -0.32 -3.86 8.14
CA GLN A 22 -1.57 -4.17 8.86
C GLN A 22 -1.90 -5.65 8.88
N ILE A 23 -1.59 -6.39 7.80
CA ILE A 23 -1.78 -7.85 7.76
C ILE A 23 -0.75 -8.54 8.65
N ASP A 24 0.51 -8.12 8.59
CA ASP A 24 1.60 -8.71 9.38
C ASP A 24 1.41 -8.50 10.89
N ASN A 25 0.89 -7.33 11.27
CA ASN A 25 0.59 -6.99 12.67
C ASN A 25 -0.81 -7.45 13.12
N LEU A 26 -1.57 -8.16 12.28
CA LEU A 26 -2.89 -8.62 12.67
C LEU A 26 -2.76 -9.80 13.63
N GLU A 27 -3.19 -9.59 14.87
CA GLU A 27 -3.23 -10.63 15.90
C GLU A 27 -4.66 -11.15 16.10
N CYS A 28 -4.76 -12.41 16.54
CA CYS A 28 -6.04 -12.98 16.90
C CYS A 28 -6.48 -12.45 18.26
N THR A 29 -7.73 -11.97 18.34
CA THR A 29 -8.29 -11.40 19.56
C THR A 29 -8.84 -12.49 20.47
N MET A 30 -8.71 -12.25 21.78
CA MET A 30 -9.36 -13.07 22.80
C MET A 30 -10.79 -12.58 23.00
N ALA A 31 -11.76 -13.47 22.87
CA ALA A 31 -13.15 -13.23 23.22
C ALA A 31 -13.43 -13.79 24.61
N ILE A 32 -14.15 -13.00 25.40
CA ILE A 32 -14.59 -13.37 26.75
C ILE A 32 -16.11 -13.26 26.77
N ASP A 33 -16.78 -14.33 27.17
CA ASP A 33 -18.23 -14.36 27.34
C ASP A 33 -18.62 -14.88 28.73
N LYS A 34 -19.80 -14.49 29.21
CA LYS A 34 -20.37 -14.94 30.48
C LYS A 34 -21.64 -15.71 30.25
N VAL A 35 -21.57 -17.02 30.50
CA VAL A 35 -22.72 -17.91 30.42
C VAL A 35 -23.26 -18.23 31.82
N LYS A 36 -24.55 -18.57 31.92
CA LYS A 36 -25.18 -19.01 33.17
C LYS A 36 -25.33 -20.53 33.11
N GLY A 37 -24.93 -21.21 34.18
CA GLY A 37 -25.10 -22.65 34.34
C GLY A 37 -25.44 -23.00 35.79
N SER A 38 -25.46 -24.28 36.12
CA SER A 38 -25.59 -24.78 37.49
C SER A 38 -24.27 -25.37 37.98
N SER A 39 -24.11 -25.45 39.30
CA SER A 39 -23.10 -26.33 39.90
C SER A 39 -23.21 -27.74 39.32
N SER A 40 -22.10 -28.46 39.16
CA SER A 40 -22.10 -29.84 38.64
C SER A 40 -22.66 -30.87 39.62
N HIS A 41 -22.77 -30.50 40.90
CA HIS A 41 -23.25 -31.38 41.98
C HIS A 41 -24.50 -30.82 42.65
N PHE A 42 -25.35 -31.72 43.16
CA PHE A 42 -26.54 -31.40 43.94
C PHE A 42 -26.18 -30.43 45.09
N PRO A 43 -26.93 -29.34 45.31
CA PRO A 43 -28.27 -29.04 44.79
C PRO A 43 -28.30 -28.19 43.50
N TYR A 44 -27.30 -28.28 42.62
CA TYR A 44 -27.29 -27.65 41.28
C TYR A 44 -27.56 -26.13 41.28
N VAL A 45 -27.00 -25.42 42.26
CA VAL A 45 -27.20 -23.96 42.41
C VAL A 45 -26.74 -23.20 41.16
N LYS A 46 -27.56 -22.24 40.69
CA LYS A 46 -27.26 -21.39 39.54
C LYS A 46 -26.01 -20.54 39.79
N ARG A 47 -25.09 -20.53 38.83
CA ARG A 47 -23.84 -19.76 38.84
C ARG A 47 -23.55 -19.19 37.45
N SER A 48 -22.67 -18.21 37.39
CA SER A 48 -22.15 -17.67 36.13
C SER A 48 -20.73 -18.19 35.92
N PHE A 49 -20.42 -18.54 34.67
CA PHE A 49 -19.10 -19.00 34.25
C PHE A 49 -18.57 -18.04 33.19
N THR A 50 -17.29 -17.70 33.27
CA THR A 50 -16.59 -16.96 32.23
C THR A 50 -15.96 -17.98 31.29
N ILE A 51 -16.25 -17.86 29.99
CA ILE A 51 -15.60 -18.63 28.93
C ILE A 51 -14.69 -17.69 28.18
N GLU A 52 -13.46 -18.12 27.97
CA GLU A 52 -12.45 -17.38 27.20
C GLU A 52 -12.04 -18.25 26.01
N GLY A 53 -11.93 -17.65 24.83
CA GLY A 53 -11.64 -18.37 23.60
C GLY A 53 -11.12 -17.44 22.51
N VAL A 54 -10.36 -17.99 21.58
CA VAL A 54 -9.76 -17.23 20.48
C VAL A 54 -10.83 -16.99 19.40
N ASP A 55 -11.06 -15.73 19.02
CA ASP A 55 -12.03 -15.39 17.97
C ASP A 55 -11.41 -15.53 16.57
N TYR A 56 -11.29 -16.79 16.13
CA TYR A 56 -10.77 -17.12 14.81
C TYR A 56 -11.68 -16.61 13.67
N GLU A 57 -12.98 -16.48 13.91
CA GLU A 57 -13.91 -15.99 12.88
C GLU A 57 -13.68 -14.51 12.58
N GLU A 58 -13.57 -13.67 13.61
CA GLU A 58 -13.28 -12.25 13.44
C GLU A 58 -11.90 -12.03 12.82
N TYR A 59 -10.89 -12.77 13.29
CA TYR A 59 -9.54 -12.74 12.72
C TYR A 59 -9.54 -13.10 11.23
N ASN A 60 -10.18 -14.20 10.84
CA ASN A 60 -10.28 -14.63 9.45
C ASN A 60 -11.02 -13.59 8.59
N ARG A 61 -12.10 -13.01 9.11
CA ARG A 61 -12.87 -11.97 8.42
C ARG A 61 -12.02 -10.72 8.16
N LYS A 62 -11.26 -10.25 9.16
CA LYS A 62 -10.32 -9.12 9.03
C LYS A 62 -9.22 -9.44 8.02
N THR A 63 -8.64 -10.64 8.10
CA THR A 63 -7.59 -11.11 7.18
C THR A 63 -8.06 -11.12 5.73
N ILE A 64 -9.20 -11.74 5.44
CA ILE A 64 -9.77 -11.80 4.09
C ILE A 64 -10.04 -10.39 3.54
N ARG A 65 -10.61 -9.51 4.38
CA ARG A 65 -10.88 -8.12 4.00
C ARG A 65 -9.61 -7.35 3.64
N LEU A 66 -8.56 -7.45 4.46
CA LEU A 66 -7.29 -6.78 4.20
C LEU A 66 -6.59 -7.35 2.96
N ARG A 67 -6.58 -8.68 2.78
CA ARG A 67 -6.01 -9.32 1.58
C ARG A 67 -6.74 -8.90 0.30
N LYS A 68 -8.07 -8.80 0.32
CA LYS A 68 -8.86 -8.29 -0.81
C LYS A 68 -8.57 -6.82 -1.10
N LYS A 69 -8.38 -6.00 -0.06
CA LYS A 69 -7.97 -4.60 -0.23
C LYS A 69 -6.57 -4.51 -0.85
N LEU A 70 -5.64 -5.33 -0.38
CA LEU A 70 -4.27 -5.42 -0.90
C LEU A 70 -4.27 -5.82 -2.37
N SER A 71 -4.99 -6.88 -2.74
CA SER A 71 -5.04 -7.34 -4.14
C SER A 71 -5.60 -6.27 -5.07
N ARG A 72 -6.65 -5.55 -4.65
CA ARG A 72 -7.20 -4.43 -5.43
C ARG A 72 -6.17 -3.32 -5.63
N ARG A 73 -5.47 -2.90 -4.57
CA ARG A 73 -4.43 -1.86 -4.68
C ARG A 73 -3.24 -2.27 -5.54
N ILE A 74 -2.86 -3.56 -5.49
CA ILE A 74 -1.80 -4.09 -6.36
C ILE A 74 -2.25 -4.05 -7.83
N SER A 75 -3.49 -4.44 -8.13
CA SER A 75 -4.04 -4.33 -9.49
C SER A 75 -4.02 -2.89 -9.97
N GLU A 76 -4.55 -1.95 -9.17
CA GLU A 76 -4.55 -0.52 -9.49
C GLU A 76 -3.13 0.02 -9.74
N LEU A 77 -2.12 -0.45 -8.98
CA LEU A 77 -0.73 -0.08 -9.21
C LEU A 77 -0.19 -0.66 -10.52
N MET A 78 -0.51 -1.92 -10.85
CA MET A 78 -0.06 -2.56 -12.07
C MET A 78 -0.60 -1.83 -13.30
N ASP A 79 -1.91 -1.56 -13.33
CA ASP A 79 -2.56 -0.85 -14.42
C ASP A 79 -1.94 0.54 -14.62
N LEU A 80 -1.69 1.26 -13.53
CA LEU A 80 -1.08 2.60 -13.60
C LEU A 80 0.40 2.54 -14.05
N VAL A 81 1.14 1.51 -13.65
CA VAL A 81 2.53 1.31 -14.11
C VAL A 81 2.56 1.03 -15.60
N GLU A 82 1.64 0.21 -16.11
CA GLU A 82 1.50 -0.08 -17.54
C GLU A 82 1.18 1.20 -18.33
N GLU A 83 0.15 1.95 -17.92
CA GLU A 83 -0.21 3.25 -18.53
C GLU A 83 0.97 4.24 -18.49
N THR A 84 1.76 4.22 -17.42
CA THR A 84 2.94 5.09 -17.26
C THR A 84 4.08 4.67 -18.18
N ASN A 85 4.31 3.38 -18.37
CA ASN A 85 5.34 2.89 -19.28
C ASN A 85 5.00 3.25 -20.72
N GLU A 86 3.77 2.99 -21.17
CA GLU A 86 3.29 3.37 -22.51
C GLU A 86 3.47 4.87 -22.75
N PHE A 87 3.03 5.70 -21.79
CA PHE A 87 3.21 7.16 -21.86
C PHE A 87 4.68 7.58 -21.98
N ILE A 88 5.59 6.90 -21.27
CA ILE A 88 7.03 7.22 -21.29
C ILE A 88 7.66 6.77 -22.62
N GLU A 89 7.25 5.63 -23.17
CA GLU A 89 7.74 5.15 -24.46
C GLU A 89 7.40 6.12 -25.60
N ASP A 90 6.23 6.77 -25.54
CA ASP A 90 5.79 7.78 -26.50
C ASP A 90 6.59 9.10 -26.46
N ILE A 91 7.41 9.33 -25.43
CA ILE A 91 8.21 10.57 -25.30
C ILE A 91 9.38 10.52 -26.29
N GLU A 92 9.38 11.36 -27.32
CA GLU A 92 10.47 11.40 -28.33
C GLU A 92 11.84 11.77 -27.74
N ASP A 93 11.89 12.78 -26.85
CA ASP A 93 13.15 13.27 -26.28
C ASP A 93 13.71 12.29 -25.24
N SER A 94 14.86 11.69 -25.56
CA SER A 94 15.53 10.69 -24.73
C SER A 94 15.87 11.20 -23.32
N LEU A 95 16.29 12.47 -23.20
CA LEU A 95 16.62 13.06 -21.91
C LEU A 95 15.38 13.19 -21.03
N THR A 96 14.29 13.73 -21.57
CA THR A 96 13.01 13.86 -20.88
C THR A 96 12.46 12.49 -20.48
N ARG A 97 12.54 11.50 -21.38
CA ARG A 97 12.15 10.11 -21.10
C ARG A 97 12.90 9.53 -19.91
N GLN A 98 14.23 9.70 -19.86
CA GLN A 98 15.05 9.25 -18.73
C GLN A 98 14.68 9.97 -17.42
N ILE A 99 14.53 11.30 -17.46
CA ILE A 99 14.18 12.10 -16.28
C ILE A 99 12.84 11.65 -15.68
N ILE A 100 11.81 11.46 -16.52
CA ILE A 100 10.47 11.06 -16.07
C ILE A 100 10.49 9.62 -15.54
N SER A 101 11.18 8.71 -16.23
CA SER A 101 11.33 7.31 -15.77
C SER A 101 11.97 7.23 -14.39
N LEU A 102 13.13 7.87 -14.22
CA LEU A 102 13.86 7.87 -12.96
C LEU A 102 13.05 8.51 -11.83
N ARG A 103 12.31 9.59 -12.14
CA ARG A 103 11.53 10.30 -11.14
C ARG A 103 10.27 9.54 -10.71
N TYR A 104 9.47 9.04 -11.64
CA TYR A 104 8.11 8.58 -11.34
C TYR A 104 7.99 7.04 -11.29
N ILE A 105 8.75 6.31 -12.12
CA ILE A 105 8.79 4.84 -12.03
C ILE A 105 9.70 4.41 -10.88
N ASN A 106 10.96 4.87 -10.91
CA ASN A 106 11.98 4.45 -9.94
C ASN A 106 11.83 5.18 -8.60
N GLY A 107 11.16 6.34 -8.59
CA GLY A 107 10.87 7.09 -7.36
C GLY A 107 12.06 7.85 -6.78
N LEU A 108 13.08 8.13 -7.59
CA LEU A 108 14.30 8.82 -7.16
C LEU A 108 14.05 10.30 -6.84
N THR A 109 14.87 10.86 -5.94
CA THR A 109 14.90 12.31 -5.66
C THR A 109 15.41 13.11 -6.86
N TRP A 110 15.17 14.42 -6.91
CA TRP A 110 15.66 15.23 -8.05
C TRP A 110 17.18 15.30 -8.09
N GLU A 111 17.82 15.22 -6.93
CA GLU A 111 19.26 15.13 -6.75
C GLU A 111 19.80 13.81 -7.33
N GLU A 112 19.15 12.68 -7.01
CA GLU A 112 19.49 11.36 -7.56
C GLU A 112 19.24 11.29 -9.07
N VAL A 113 18.13 11.87 -9.56
CA VAL A 113 17.85 11.95 -11.00
C VAL A 113 18.95 12.72 -11.73
N ALA A 114 19.34 13.89 -11.22
CA ALA A 114 20.41 14.69 -11.81
C ALA A 114 21.76 13.95 -11.80
N ALA A 115 22.06 13.24 -10.70
CA ALA A 115 23.27 12.42 -10.60
C ALA A 115 23.29 11.25 -11.61
N ASN A 116 22.14 10.62 -11.87
CA ASN A 116 22.02 9.53 -12.85
C ASN A 116 22.08 10.03 -14.30
N VAL A 117 21.46 11.18 -14.60
CA VAL A 117 21.51 11.81 -15.92
C VAL A 117 22.92 12.32 -16.24
N GLY A 118 23.62 12.87 -15.24
CA GLY A 118 24.99 13.37 -15.38
C GLY A 118 25.10 14.69 -16.15
N GLY A 119 26.28 14.95 -16.73
CA GLY A 119 26.52 16.13 -17.57
C GLY A 119 26.54 17.48 -16.85
N GLY A 120 26.79 17.51 -15.54
CA GLY A 120 26.76 18.75 -14.75
C GLY A 120 25.36 19.33 -14.56
N THR A 121 24.31 18.53 -14.80
CA THR A 121 22.93 18.95 -14.58
C THR A 121 22.62 19.06 -13.08
N THR A 122 21.81 20.05 -12.72
CA THR A 122 21.35 20.26 -11.33
C THR A 122 19.94 19.71 -11.14
N ALA A 123 19.59 19.39 -9.89
CA ALA A 123 18.24 18.95 -9.50
C ALA A 123 17.14 19.90 -10.02
N GLU A 124 17.38 21.21 -9.94
CA GLU A 124 16.44 22.23 -10.44
C GLU A 124 16.32 22.23 -11.97
N SER A 125 17.40 21.94 -12.70
CA SER A 125 17.36 21.85 -14.16
C SER A 125 16.48 20.68 -14.62
N VAL A 126 16.74 19.47 -14.09
CA VAL A 126 15.97 18.27 -14.45
C VAL A 126 14.51 18.38 -14.02
N ARG A 127 14.24 19.01 -12.87
CA ARG A 127 12.88 19.29 -12.41
C ARG A 127 12.14 20.21 -13.38
N LYS A 128 12.76 21.29 -13.84
CA LYS A 128 12.15 22.23 -14.80
C LYS A 128 11.89 21.58 -16.15
N VAL A 129 12.75 20.68 -16.61
CA VAL A 129 12.51 19.89 -17.84
C VAL A 129 11.23 19.07 -17.68
N ALA A 130 11.14 18.29 -16.60
CA ALA A 130 9.94 17.48 -16.32
C ALA A 130 8.67 18.32 -16.13
N GLU A 131 8.75 19.45 -15.42
CA GLU A 131 7.59 20.33 -15.21
C GLU A 131 7.11 21.02 -16.49
N ARG A 132 8.01 21.34 -17.43
CA ARG A 132 7.61 21.89 -18.74
C ARG A 132 6.98 20.85 -19.63
N PHE A 133 7.48 19.60 -19.57
CA PHE A 133 6.93 18.52 -20.38
C PHE A 133 5.55 18.07 -19.87
N LEU A 134 5.35 18.01 -18.55
CA LEU A 134 4.10 17.60 -17.91
C LEU A 134 3.08 18.75 -17.75
N LYS A 135 3.30 19.88 -18.42
CA LYS A 135 2.40 21.04 -18.39
C LYS A 135 1.44 20.97 -19.58
#